data_AF-A0A6G0UXY7-F1
#
_entry.id   AF-A0A6G0UXY7-F1
#
_cell.length_a   1.000
_cell.length_b   1.000
_cell.length_c   1.000
_cell.angle_alpha   90.00
_cell.angle_beta   90.00
_cell.angle_gamma   90.00
#
_symmetry.space_group_name_H-M   'P 1'
#
loop_
_entity.id
_entity.type
_entity.pdbx_description
1 polymer ?
#
loop_
_entity_poly.entity_id
_entity_poly.type
_entity_poly.pdbx_seq_one_letter_code
_entity_poly.pdbx_strand_id
1 'polypeptide(L)'
;MFKNGQITWLRLENFPINRTTNLNPAKMWYSEVEKANFNDLEGTMNCLHFTQLVWKKSTKIGIGVTVAKNGMCFVVADFDPPGNIVGYFSQNVSPPRS
;
A
#
# COMPACT_ATOMS: atom_id res chain seq x y z
N MET A 1 3.51 20.31 -3.69
CA MET A 1 2.27 21.05 -3.41
C MET A 1 1.12 20.08 -3.61
N PHE A 2 0.65 19.48 -2.53
CA PHE A 2 -0.45 18.53 -2.52
C PHE A 2 -1.74 19.34 -2.36
N LYS A 3 -2.70 19.22 -3.27
CA LYS A 3 -4.02 19.80 -3.13
C LYS A 3 -5.05 18.67 -3.23
N ASN A 4 -6.02 18.71 -2.33
CA ASN A 4 -7.28 17.95 -2.31
C ASN A 4 -7.36 16.68 -1.43
N GLY A 5 -6.76 16.72 -0.24
CA GLY A 5 -7.53 16.34 0.95
C GLY A 5 -7.98 14.87 1.12
N GLN A 6 -7.29 13.88 0.57
CA GLN A 6 -7.36 12.51 1.06
C GLN A 6 -5.96 11.89 1.08
N ILE A 7 -5.29 12.03 2.22
CA ILE A 7 -4.15 11.18 2.59
C ILE A 7 -4.77 9.98 3.29
N THR A 8 -4.98 8.88 2.57
CA THR A 8 -5.29 7.59 3.20
C THR A 8 -4.00 7.06 3.82
N TRP A 9 -3.72 7.55 5.03
CA TRP A 9 -2.74 7.03 6.01
C TRP A 9 -1.43 6.49 5.43
N LEU A 10 -0.44 7.37 5.37
CA LEU A 10 0.95 7.00 5.19
C LEU A 10 1.44 6.20 6.41
N ARG A 11 1.53 4.88 6.32
CA ARG A 11 2.39 4.13 7.24
C ARG A 11 3.84 4.37 6.81
N LEU A 12 4.56 5.15 7.61
CA LEU A 12 6.00 5.32 7.51
C LEU A 12 6.66 3.97 7.79
N GLU A 13 6.93 3.18 6.75
CA GLU A 13 7.84 2.05 6.93
C GLU A 13 9.27 2.59 6.97
N ASN A 14 9.84 2.54 8.16
CA ASN A 14 11.22 2.91 8.42
C ASN A 14 12.14 1.84 7.84
N PHE A 15 12.67 2.07 6.64
CA PHE A 15 13.66 1.17 6.07
C PHE A 15 15.08 1.66 6.41
N PRO A 16 15.86 0.96 7.26
CA PRO A 16 17.28 1.23 7.38
C PRO A 16 17.96 0.84 6.08
N ILE A 17 18.51 1.81 5.35
CA ILE A 17 19.27 1.55 4.13
C ILE A 17 20.70 1.17 4.53
N ASN A 18 20.93 -0.10 4.84
CA ASN A 18 22.25 -0.66 4.61
C ASN A 18 22.34 -0.95 3.10
N ARG A 19 23.41 -0.52 2.42
CA ARG A 19 23.60 -0.63 0.95
C ARG A 19 23.46 -2.04 0.36
N THR A 20 23.14 -3.05 1.16
CA THR A 20 23.05 -4.48 0.83
C THR A 20 21.62 -5.03 0.81
N THR A 21 20.59 -4.29 1.25
CA THR A 21 19.19 -4.76 1.18
C THR A 21 18.51 -4.27 -0.10
N ASN A 22 18.19 -5.21 -1.00
CA ASN A 22 17.31 -4.98 -2.14
C ASN A 22 15.87 -4.70 -1.64
N LEU A 23 15.61 -3.46 -1.22
CA LEU A 23 14.29 -3.02 -0.80
C LEU A 23 13.37 -2.92 -2.02
N ASN A 24 12.32 -3.74 -2.05
CA ASN A 24 11.23 -3.65 -3.01
C ASN A 24 9.92 -3.41 -2.24
N PRO A 25 9.54 -2.14 -2.01
CA PRO A 25 8.34 -1.77 -1.27
C PRO A 25 7.07 -2.41 -1.85
N ALA A 26 6.95 -2.46 -3.19
CA ALA A 26 5.82 -3.08 -3.85
C ALA A 26 5.70 -4.56 -3.50
N LYS A 27 6.82 -5.30 -3.48
CA LYS A 27 6.83 -6.71 -3.09
C LYS A 27 6.46 -6.91 -1.62
N MET A 28 6.94 -6.02 -0.73
CA MET A 28 6.61 -6.08 0.70
C MET A 28 5.14 -5.81 0.96
N TRP A 29 4.60 -4.71 0.43
CA TRP A 29 3.18 -4.39 0.52
C TRP A 29 2.31 -5.49 -0.08
N TYR A 30 2.70 -6.07 -1.22
CA TYR A 30 1.95 -7.16 -1.84
C TYR A 30 1.98 -8.44 -0.98
N SER A 31 3.06 -8.70 -0.25
CA SER A 31 3.19 -9.91 0.60
C SER A 31 2.14 -9.98 1.72
N GLU A 32 1.47 -8.87 2.05
CA GLU A 32 0.34 -8.90 2.99
C GLU A 32 -0.86 -9.71 2.48
N VAL A 33 -0.88 -10.09 1.19
CA VAL A 33 -1.83 -11.07 0.66
C VAL A 33 -1.88 -12.35 1.49
N GLU A 34 -0.75 -12.75 2.08
CA GLU A 34 -0.65 -13.95 2.94
C GLU A 34 -1.45 -13.81 4.25
N LYS A 35 -1.76 -12.58 4.66
CA LYS A 35 -2.53 -12.25 5.86
C LYS A 35 -3.99 -11.97 5.55
N ALA A 36 -4.35 -11.83 4.28
CA ALA A 36 -5.68 -11.42 3.85
C ALA A 36 -6.69 -12.57 4.03
N ASN A 37 -7.75 -12.32 4.78
CA ASN A 37 -8.91 -13.18 4.79
C ASN A 37 -9.90 -12.69 3.73
N PHE A 38 -9.93 -13.31 2.54
CA PHE A 38 -10.82 -12.88 1.46
C PHE A 38 -12.32 -13.00 1.78
N ASN A 39 -12.69 -13.75 2.82
CA ASN A 39 -14.06 -13.81 3.32
C ASN A 39 -14.40 -12.65 4.28
N ASP A 40 -13.39 -11.98 4.84
CA ASP A 40 -13.53 -10.84 5.76
C ASP A 40 -12.32 -9.89 5.64
N LEU A 41 -12.26 -9.17 4.51
CA LEU A 41 -11.21 -8.19 4.24
C LEU A 41 -11.35 -6.93 5.11
N GLU A 42 -12.56 -6.64 5.61
CA GLU A 42 -12.82 -5.46 6.44
C GLU A 42 -12.29 -5.65 7.86
N GLY A 43 -12.32 -6.89 8.38
CA GLY A 43 -11.70 -7.25 9.65
C GLY A 43 -10.16 -7.35 9.62
N THR A 44 -9.53 -7.38 8.45
CA THR A 44 -8.06 -7.59 8.31
C THR A 44 -7.28 -6.28 8.16
N MET A 45 -7.09 -5.56 9.27
CA MET A 45 -6.31 -4.30 9.29
C MET A 45 -4.83 -4.44 8.87
N ASN A 46 -4.29 -5.66 8.83
CA ASN A 46 -2.88 -5.95 8.52
C ASN A 46 -2.60 -6.24 7.04
N CYS A 47 -3.59 -6.06 6.15
CA CYS A 47 -3.43 -6.23 4.71
C CYS A 47 -3.78 -4.99 3.88
N LEU A 48 -3.86 -3.81 4.52
CA LEU A 48 -4.32 -2.58 3.87
C LEU A 48 -3.38 -2.07 2.77
N HIS A 49 -2.08 -2.39 2.79
CA HIS A 49 -1.20 -2.00 1.68
C HIS A 49 -1.47 -2.89 0.47
N PHE A 50 -1.62 -4.21 0.68
CA PHE A 50 -1.99 -5.14 -0.38
C PHE A 50 -3.32 -4.73 -1.01
N THR A 51 -4.37 -4.52 -0.22
CA THR A 51 -5.71 -4.21 -0.75
C THR A 51 -5.73 -2.90 -1.53
N GLN A 52 -4.91 -1.91 -1.17
CA GLN A 52 -4.76 -0.67 -1.94
C GLN A 52 -4.04 -0.91 -3.26
N LEU A 53 -2.98 -1.73 -3.27
CA LEU A 53 -2.23 -2.06 -4.50
C LEU A 53 -3.09 -2.73 -5.55
N VAL A 54 -4.00 -3.62 -5.13
CA VAL A 54 -4.86 -4.40 -6.04
C VAL A 54 -6.27 -3.82 -6.18
N TRP A 55 -6.52 -2.62 -5.64
CA TRP A 55 -7.85 -2.02 -5.65
C TRP A 55 -8.33 -1.73 -7.08
N LYS A 56 -9.31 -2.51 -7.56
CA LYS A 56 -9.80 -2.47 -8.95
C LYS A 56 -10.15 -1.07 -9.47
N LYS A 57 -10.75 -0.22 -8.64
CA LYS A 57 -11.16 1.13 -9.04
C LYS A 57 -10.02 2.14 -9.09
N SER A 58 -8.88 1.88 -8.45
CA SER A 58 -7.71 2.76 -8.51
C SER A 58 -7.06 2.62 -9.88
N THR A 59 -6.93 3.73 -10.62
CA THR A 59 -6.43 3.70 -12.01
C THR A 59 -5.13 4.46 -12.21
N LYS A 60 -4.75 5.28 -11.23
CA LYS A 60 -3.53 6.06 -11.24
C LYS A 60 -2.80 5.87 -9.93
N ILE A 61 -1.48 5.97 -10.00
CA ILE A 61 -0.58 5.92 -8.86
C ILE A 61 0.52 6.98 -9.01
N GLY A 62 0.77 7.74 -7.96
CA GLY A 62 1.93 8.60 -7.80
C GLY A 62 2.86 8.03 -6.74
N ILE A 63 4.16 7.95 -7.03
CA ILE A 63 5.17 7.44 -6.09
C ILE A 63 6.14 8.56 -5.72
N GLY A 64 6.37 8.74 -4.42
CA GLY A 64 7.41 9.60 -3.87
C GLY A 64 8.43 8.79 -3.09
N VAL A 65 9.72 9.04 -3.33
CA VAL A 65 10.81 8.39 -2.59
C VAL A 65 11.76 9.45 -2.06
N THR A 66 12.13 9.35 -0.79
CA THR A 66 13.17 10.20 -0.19
C THR A 66 14.05 9.40 0.75
N VAL A 67 15.30 9.82 0.90
CA VAL A 67 16.27 9.22 1.81
C VAL A 67 16.71 10.29 2.81
N ALA A 68 16.46 10.06 4.09
CA ALA A 68 16.90 10.96 5.15
C ALA A 68 18.42 10.87 5.38
N LYS A 69 18.98 11.89 6.02
CA LYS A 69 20.42 12.01 6.32
C LYS A 69 20.97 10.83 7.14
N ASN A 70 20.13 10.20 7.94
CA ASN A 70 20.47 9.01 8.73
C ASN A 70 20.38 7.70 7.92
N GLY A 71 20.17 7.77 6.61
CA GLY A 71 20.06 6.60 5.74
C GLY A 71 18.72 5.87 5.85
N MET A 72 17.64 6.54 6.29
CA MET A 72 16.29 5.95 6.23
C MET A 72 15.63 6.26 4.89
N CYS A 73 15.06 5.24 4.23
CA CYS A 73 14.25 5.43 3.02
C CYS A 73 12.78 5.58 3.40
N PHE A 74 12.10 6.55 2.79
CA PHE A 74 10.66 6.74 2.89
C PHE A 74 10.08 6.63 1.49
N VAL A 75 9.08 5.75 1.35
CA VAL A 75 8.35 5.53 0.11
C VAL A 75 6.89 5.83 0.36
N VAL A 76 6.32 6.66 -0.50
CA VAL A 76 4.92 7.09 -0.47
C VAL A 76 4.27 6.64 -1.78
N ALA A 77 3.08 6.09 -1.68
CA ALA A 77 2.22 5.81 -2.83
C ALA A 77 0.88 6.50 -2.64
N ASP A 78 0.46 7.24 -3.67
CA ASP A 78 -0.81 7.97 -3.73
C ASP A 78 -1.65 7.39 -4.86
N PHE A 79 -2.88 6.98 -4.60
CA PHE A 79 -3.74 6.27 -5.55
C PHE A 79 -5.00 7.07 -5.87
N ASP A 80 -5.34 7.16 -7.15
CA ASP A 80 -6.54 7.86 -7.63
C ASP A 80 -7.39 6.97 -8.56
N PRO A 81 -8.69 6.80 -8.30
CA PRO A 81 -9.40 7.03 -7.02
C PRO A 81 -8.78 6.28 -5.83
N PRO A 82 -9.04 6.70 -4.57
CA PRO A 82 -8.52 6.04 -3.38
C PRO A 82 -9.15 4.65 -3.18
N GLY A 83 -8.37 3.75 -2.58
CA GLY A 83 -8.83 2.42 -2.19
C GLY A 83 -9.17 2.32 -0.70
N ASN A 84 -9.32 1.08 -0.23
CA ASN A 84 -9.60 0.74 1.17
C ASN A 84 -10.84 1.44 1.76
N ILE A 85 -11.85 1.66 0.92
CA ILE A 85 -13.13 2.24 1.35
C ILE A 85 -13.96 1.11 1.97
N VAL A 86 -14.30 1.27 3.25
CA VAL A 86 -15.18 0.36 3.99
C VAL A 86 -16.50 0.16 3.24
N GLY A 87 -16.98 -1.08 3.14
CA GLY A 87 -18.15 -1.47 2.37
C GLY A 87 -17.87 -1.81 0.89
N TYR A 88 -16.64 -1.60 0.41
CA TYR A 88 -16.31 -1.77 -1.02
C TYR A 88 -15.19 -2.79 -1.30
N PHE A 89 -14.67 -3.50 -0.29
CA PHE A 89 -13.55 -4.44 -0.47
C PHE A 89 -13.89 -5.58 -1.44
N SER A 90 -15.04 -6.24 -1.28
CA SER A 90 -15.46 -7.36 -2.14
C SER A 90 -15.62 -7.01 -3.62
N GLN A 91 -15.87 -5.73 -3.92
CA GLN A 91 -16.00 -5.24 -5.30
C GLN A 91 -14.66 -4.89 -5.94
N ASN A 92 -13.61 -4.68 -5.13
CA ASN A 92 -12.34 -4.11 -5.57
C ASN A 92 -11.13 -5.02 -5.35
N VAL A 93 -11.22 -5.99 -4.45
CA VAL A 93 -10.13 -6.91 -4.12
C VAL A 93 -10.61 -8.32 -4.42
N SER A 94 -9.91 -9.00 -5.32
CA SER A 94 -10.21 -10.39 -5.69
C SER A 94 -9.09 -11.32 -5.21
N PRO A 95 -9.39 -12.59 -4.89
CA PRO A 95 -8.37 -13.60 -4.65
C PRO A 95 -7.38 -13.71 -5.83
N PRO A 96 -6.11 -14.08 -5.56
CA PRO A 96 -5.15 -14.40 -6.62
C PRO A 96 -5.72 -15.47 -7.56
N ARG A 97 -5.39 -15.36 -8.85
CA ARG A 97 -5.70 -16.45 -9.79
C ARG A 97 -4.85 -17.67 -9.44
N SER A 98 -5.48 -18.84 -9.43
CA SER A 98 -4.84 -20.16 -9.36
C SER A 98 -4.03 -20.47 -10.61
#